data_AF-A0A6F7W3B2-F1
#
_entry.id   AF-A0A6F7W3B2-F1
#
_cell.length_a   1.000
_cell.length_b   1.000
_cell.length_c   1.000
_cell.angle_alpha   90.00
_cell.angle_beta   90.00
_cell.angle_gamma   90.00
#
_symmetry.space_group_name_H-M   'P 1'
#
loop_
_entity.id
_entity.type
_entity.pdbx_description
1 polymer ?
#
loop_
_entity_poly.entity_id
_entity_poly.type
_entity_poly.pdbx_seq_one_letter_code
_entity_poly.pdbx_strand_id
1 'polypeptide(L)' 'TRCAEAGVRQVVAVIADSGSDASAALHRRFGFTPAGTLAGVGRKHGRWIDTHLMQCDLTTGTDPQTEPGRRSPHVGR' A
#
# COMPACT_ATOMS: atom_id res chain seq x y z
N THR A 1 -5.68 11.03 7.49
CA THR A 1 -5.35 11.10 6.04
C THR A 1 -6.60 10.73 5.28
N ARG A 2 -6.85 11.33 4.10
CA ARG A 2 -8.09 11.07 3.34
C ARG A 2 -8.34 9.57 3.05
N CYS A 3 -7.28 8.77 2.87
CA CYS A 3 -7.40 7.32 2.70
C CYS A 3 -7.97 6.62 3.95
N ALA A 4 -7.47 6.98 5.14
CA ALA A 4 -7.99 6.43 6.39
C ALA A 4 -9.45 6.86 6.62
N GLU A 5 -9.79 8.12 6.32
CA GLU A 5 -11.17 8.64 6.38
C GLU A 5 -12.11 7.91 5.41
N ALA A 6 -11.59 7.42 4.28
CA ALA A 6 -12.33 6.59 3.32
C ALA A 6 -12.43 5.10 3.73
N GLY A 7 -11.94 4.72 4.92
CA GLY A 7 -12.00 3.34 5.42
C GLY A 7 -10.96 2.40 4.79
N VAL A 8 -9.91 2.94 4.15
CA VAL A 8 -8.82 2.12 3.61
C VAL A 8 -7.96 1.58 4.75
N ARG A 9 -7.79 0.24 4.80
CA ARG A 9 -6.95 -0.43 5.82
C ARG A 9 -5.46 -0.45 5.47
N GLN A 10 -5.12 -0.72 4.21
CA GLN A 10 -3.74 -0.83 3.73
C GLN A 10 -3.53 0.07 2.53
N VAL A 11 -2.38 0.74 2.47
CA VAL A 11 -1.91 1.42 1.26
C VAL A 11 -0.69 0.69 0.74
N VAL A 12 -0.71 0.33 -0.54
CA VAL A 12 0.42 -0.31 -1.22
C VAL A 12 1.13 0.70 -2.12
N ALA A 13 2.43 0.84 -1.94
CA ALA A 13 3.30 1.56 -2.86
C ALA A 13 3.97 0.55 -3.81
N VAL A 14 3.90 0.84 -5.12
CA VAL A 14 4.50 0.05 -6.19
C VAL A 14 5.64 0.85 -6.79
N ILE A 15 6.89 0.46 -6.51
CA ILE A 15 8.07 1.25 -6.81
C ILE A 15 8.95 0.48 -7.79
N ALA A 16 9.12 1.02 -9.00
CA ALA A 16 10.07 0.47 -9.96
C ALA A 16 11.50 0.78 -9.50
N ASP A 17 12.33 -0.25 -9.33
CA ASP A 17 13.74 -0.08 -9.00
C ASP A 17 14.49 0.42 -10.23
N SER A 18 14.73 1.72 -10.25
CA SER A 18 15.46 2.40 -11.32
C SER A 18 16.94 2.62 -10.96
N GLY A 19 17.43 1.99 -9.89
CA GLY A 19 18.78 2.16 -9.35
C GLY A 19 18.88 3.27 -8.29
N SER A 20 17.75 3.70 -7.71
CA SER A 20 17.72 4.70 -6.64
C SER A 20 16.77 4.26 -5.53
N ASP A 21 17.29 4.20 -4.31
CA ASP A 21 16.54 3.88 -3.09
C ASP A 21 15.75 5.10 -2.54
N ALA A 22 15.79 6.26 -3.22
CA ALA A 22 15.20 7.49 -2.71
C ALA A 22 13.68 7.38 -2.46
N SER A 23 12.95 6.73 -3.37
CA SER A 23 11.50 6.54 -3.22
C SER A 23 11.18 5.61 -2.05
N ALA A 24 11.87 4.48 -1.91
CA ALA A 24 11.63 3.55 -0.81
C ALA A 24 12.05 4.15 0.55
N ALA A 25 13.11 4.96 0.59
CA ALA A 25 13.51 5.72 1.78
C ALA A 25 12.44 6.74 2.21
N LEU A 26 11.81 7.44 1.25
CA LEU A 26 10.70 8.35 1.52
C LEU A 26 9.51 7.59 2.13
N HIS A 27 9.11 6.47 1.53
CA HIS A 27 7.98 5.67 2.02
C HIS A 27 8.25 5.12 3.43
N ARG A 28 9.48 4.67 3.73
CA ARG A 28 9.88 4.25 5.09
C ARG A 28 9.64 5.34 6.14
N ARG A 29 9.90 6.61 5.81
CA ARG A 29 9.66 7.75 6.74
C ARG A 29 8.16 7.97 7.02
N PHE A 30 7.28 7.53 6.13
CA PHE A 30 5.82 7.60 6.28
C PHE A 30 5.20 6.29 6.81
N GLY A 31 6.00 5.39 7.38
CA GLY A 31 5.51 4.17 8.02
C GLY A 31 5.25 3.00 7.06
N PHE A 32 5.68 3.11 5.80
CA PHE A 32 5.62 1.96 4.89
C PHE A 32 6.73 0.94 5.23
N THR A 33 6.39 -0.33 5.09
CA THR A 33 7.27 -1.47 5.31
C THR A 33 7.38 -2.31 4.04
N PRO A 34 8.51 -3.00 3.78
CA PRO A 34 8.63 -3.90 2.64
C PRO A 34 7.58 -5.02 2.68
N ALA A 35 6.93 -5.26 1.55
CA ALA A 35 5.90 -6.31 1.39
C ALA A 35 6.28 -7.36 0.34
N GLY A 36 7.22 -7.05 -0.56
CA GLY A 36 7.72 -7.99 -1.54
C GLY A 36 8.52 -7.33 -2.66
N THR A 37 9.09 -8.14 -3.54
CA THR A 37 9.75 -7.68 -4.76
C THR A 37 9.36 -8.57 -5.92
N LEU A 38 8.96 -7.95 -7.02
CA LEU A 38 8.74 -8.61 -8.30
C LEU A 38 10.03 -8.45 -9.13
N ALA A 39 10.78 -9.53 -9.29
CA ALA A 39 12.07 -9.51 -9.96
C ALA A 39 11.94 -9.51 -11.48
N GLY A 40 12.67 -8.61 -12.17
CA GLY A 40 12.79 -8.57 -13.63
C GLY A 40 11.47 -8.39 -14.38
N VAL A 41 10.47 -7.74 -13.79
CA VAL A 41 9.12 -7.61 -14.39
C VAL A 41 8.98 -6.40 -15.31
N GLY A 42 9.82 -5.38 -15.17
CA GLY A 42 9.80 -4.19 -16.01
C GLY A 42 10.96 -4.17 -17.01
N ARG A 43 10.75 -3.55 -18.19
CA ARG A 43 11.83 -3.27 -19.15
C ARG A 43 11.86 -1.78 -19.47
N LYS A 44 12.97 -1.10 -19.17
CA LYS A 44 13.13 0.34 -19.40
C LYS A 44 14.58 0.64 -19.80
N HIS A 45 14.80 1.44 -20.85
CA HIS A 45 16.13 1.80 -21.35
C HIS A 45 17.08 0.60 -21.57
N GLY A 46 16.56 -0.52 -22.10
CA GLY A 46 17.37 -1.71 -22.38
C GLY A 46 17.74 -2.56 -21.16
N ARG A 47 17.36 -2.16 -19.93
CA ARG A 47 17.53 -2.97 -18.72
C ARG A 47 16.21 -3.55 -18.23
N TRP A 48 16.31 -4.74 -17.64
CA TRP A 48 15.27 -5.30 -16.79
C TRP A 48 15.32 -4.60 -15.42
N ILE A 49 14.16 -4.36 -14.85
CA ILE A 49 14.01 -3.69 -13.55
C ILE A 49 13.06 -4.46 -12.66
N ASP A 50 13.38 -4.45 -11.38
CA ASP A 50 12.54 -5.01 -10.33
C ASP A 50 11.45 -4.01 -9.94
N THR A 51 10.42 -4.51 -9.27
CA THR A 51 9.38 -3.67 -8.65
C THR A 51 9.26 -4.03 -7.18
N HIS A 52 9.59 -3.08 -6.31
CA HIS A 52 9.39 -3.22 -4.87
C HIS A 52 7.96 -2.87 -4.50
N LEU A 53 7.37 -3.74 -3.68
CA LEU A 53 6.09 -3.53 -3.05
C LEU A 53 6.34 -3.13 -1.59
N MET A 54 5.72 -2.05 -1.16
CA MET A 54 5.72 -1.63 0.24
C MET A 54 4.28 -1.41 0.71
N GLN A 55 4.02 -1.65 1.99
CA GLN A 55 2.69 -1.52 2.58
C GLN A 55 2.71 -0.64 3.82
N CYS A 56 1.65 0.16 4.01
CA CYS A 56 1.42 0.95 5.20
C CYS A 56 0.03 0.62 5.77
N ASP A 57 -0.02 0.26 7.04
CA ASP A 57 -1.26 -0.02 7.78
C ASP A 57 -1.84 1.29 8.32
N LEU A 58 -3.04 1.64 7.85
CA LEU A 58 -3.76 2.84 8.28
C LEU A 58 -4.70 2.58 9.48
N THR A 59 -4.83 1.34 9.93
CA THR A 59 -5.67 0.95 11.09
C THR A 59 -4.94 1.00 12.43
N THR A 60 -3.66 1.38 12.45
CA THR A 60 -2.93 1.61 13.72
C THR A 60 -3.50 2.84 14.42
N GLY A 61 -4.58 2.65 15.20
CA GLY A 61 -5.39 3.68 15.84
C GLY A 61 -6.91 3.49 15.72
N THR A 62 -7.38 2.59 14.85
CA THR A 62 -8.79 2.24 14.66
C THR A 62 -8.99 0.77 15.00
N ASP A 63 -10.03 0.45 15.78
CA ASP A 63 -10.34 -0.90 16.24
C ASP A 63 -10.26 -1.92 15.07
N PRO A 64 -9.41 -2.97 15.18
CA PRO A 64 -9.24 -3.99 14.14
C PRO A 64 -10.52 -4.78 13.81
N GLN A 65 -11.61 -4.59 14.57
CA GLN A 65 -12.92 -5.20 14.31
C GLN A 65 -13.88 -4.35 13.48
N THR A 66 -13.48 -3.14 13.05
CA THR A 66 -14.33 -2.34 12.15
C THR A 66 -14.20 -2.88 10.73
N GLU A 67 -15.05 -3.84 10.36
CA GLU A 67 -15.19 -4.27 8.96
C GLU A 67 -15.60 -3.05 8.11
N PRO A 68 -14.83 -2.68 7.06
CA PRO A 68 -15.24 -1.63 6.16
C PRO A 68 -16.42 -2.13 5.32
N GLY A 69 -17.64 -1.73 5.70
CA GLY A 69 -18.77 -1.70 4.78
C GLY A 69 -19.80 -2.84 4.87
N ARG A 70 -20.06 -3.45 6.03
CA ARG A 70 -21.31 -4.21 6.20
C ARG A 70 -22.48 -3.22 6.25
N ARG A 71 -23.02 -2.83 5.08
CA ARG A 71 -24.34 -2.19 5.01
C ARG A 71 -25.33 -3.15 5.64
N SER A 72 -25.91 -2.75 6.78
CA SER A 72 -27.02 -3.47 7.40
C SER A 72 -28.09 -3.73 6.35
N PRO A 73 -28.56 -4.97 6.14
CA PRO A 73 -29.75 -5.17 5.34
C PRO A 73 -30.88 -4.41 6.04
N HIS A 74 -31.43 -3.40 5.36
CA HIS A 74 -32.66 -2.75 5.80
C HIS A 74 -33.75 -3.82 5.87
N VAL A 75 -34.03 -4.31 7.07
CA VAL A 75 -35.29 -4.98 7.37
C VAL A 75 -36.28 -3.88 7.72
N GLY A 76 -37.35 -3.76 6.94
CA GLY A 76 -38.40 -2.78 7.21
C GLY A 76 -39.28 -2.48 6.00
N ARG A 77 -40.13 -3.43 5.61
CA ARG A 77 -41.59 -3.33 5.83
C ARG A 77 -42.17 -4.73 5.98
#